data_AF-A0A182SHN9-F1
#
_entry.id   AF-A0A182SHN9-F1
#
_cell.length_a   1.000
_cell.length_b   1.000
_cell.length_c   1.000
_cell.angle_alpha   90.00
_cell.angle_beta   90.00
_cell.angle_gamma   90.00
#
_symmetry.space_group_name_H-M   'P 1'
#
loop_
_entity.id
_entity.type
_entity.pdbx_description
1 polymer ?
#
loop_
_entity_poly.entity_id
_entity_poly.type
_entity_poly.pdbx_seq_one_letter_code
_entity_poly.pdbx_strand_id
1 'polypeptide(L)'
;MIAVKLRKMDALNRELDQLIIKAGGQEMNPDELKLLDVQQDIVEVEAQLKEVKASWLKLQTSLRAQSNKRTQQLSDINYSRKKLLLAEQKAIKIEAQLEEVMNENREIVRSLSALNTRLDSASMELFKTRQIHEKGEQECVVAHHQATERLRDAEMTVMTLEQELKDLGKEIEDCKQEVLEKHREALSWETKCKMSTEAKKFKDEETTQNSEIGIMKAEIHRMQVRYGQLKRMQEKLVHDLENTVHHRENIFESVNAREKVYGGKFKTRSTVQHKINELKNKLKVVFSEISQAEKSLLEIDTAQKLLQAEIENKKHHIEEEKLQTNLIRAETEQASMLKQENLDYIVRHQYRARRYRALANAQQLPKFRNEILIQADLQRQREVNENIVAVVETLQQDFPTQKYNLNKIIQLLK
;
A
#
# COMPACT_ATOMS: atom_id res chain seq x y z
N MET A 1 91.82 -61.04 152.75
CA MET A 1 91.73 -61.33 151.30
C MET A 1 90.50 -62.19 150.89
N ILE A 2 89.69 -62.69 151.83
CA ILE A 2 88.45 -63.45 151.54
C ILE A 2 87.23 -62.53 151.32
N ALA A 3 87.13 -61.40 152.04
CA ALA A 3 86.00 -60.46 151.95
C ALA A 3 85.87 -59.71 150.60
N VAL A 4 86.98 -59.51 149.87
CA VAL A 4 86.95 -58.84 148.54
C VAL A 4 86.38 -59.78 147.47
N LYS A 5 86.61 -61.09 147.59
CA LYS A 5 86.06 -62.08 146.66
C LYS A 5 84.55 -62.26 146.83
N LEU A 6 84.04 -62.22 148.06
CA LEU A 6 82.59 -62.30 148.33
C LEU A 6 81.82 -61.09 147.76
N ARG A 7 82.33 -59.86 147.93
CA ARG A 7 81.69 -58.67 147.32
C ARG A 7 81.70 -58.69 145.79
N LYS A 8 82.74 -59.28 145.19
CA LYS A 8 82.83 -59.43 143.74
C LYS A 8 81.88 -60.52 143.23
N MET A 9 81.64 -61.56 144.01
CA MET A 9 80.66 -62.61 143.72
C MET A 9 79.23 -62.09 143.83
N ASP A 10 78.90 -61.28 144.85
CA ASP A 10 77.58 -60.67 144.98
C ASP A 10 77.27 -59.64 143.88
N ALA A 11 78.28 -58.91 143.41
CA ALA A 11 78.13 -58.00 142.27
C ALA A 11 77.86 -58.75 140.96
N LEU A 12 78.63 -59.83 140.71
CA LEU A 12 78.43 -60.68 139.54
C LEU A 12 77.08 -61.42 139.56
N ASN A 13 76.62 -61.87 140.74
CA ASN A 13 75.28 -62.47 140.86
C ASN A 13 74.17 -61.46 140.58
N ARG A 14 74.30 -60.19 140.99
CA ARG A 14 73.31 -59.16 140.66
C ARG A 14 73.28 -58.80 139.18
N GLU A 15 74.45 -58.77 138.52
CA GLU A 15 74.50 -58.58 137.06
C GLU A 15 73.91 -59.79 136.32
N LEU A 16 74.14 -61.00 136.81
CA LEU A 16 73.54 -62.22 136.27
C LEU A 16 72.01 -62.20 136.40
N ASP A 17 71.47 -61.84 137.56
CA ASP A 17 70.02 -61.76 137.78
C ASP A 17 69.34 -60.72 136.87
N GLN A 18 69.99 -59.57 136.61
CA GLN A 18 69.45 -58.57 135.69
C GLN A 18 69.42 -59.03 134.23
N LEU A 19 70.41 -59.84 133.82
CA LEU A 19 70.43 -60.44 132.49
C LEU A 19 69.40 -61.55 132.35
N ILE A 20 69.18 -62.37 133.38
CA ILE A 20 68.14 -63.41 133.39
C ILE A 20 66.73 -62.80 133.30
N ILE A 21 66.48 -61.68 133.98
CA ILE A 21 65.18 -60.98 133.90
C ILE A 21 64.95 -60.39 132.50
N LYS A 22 65.97 -59.84 131.84
CA LYS A 22 65.86 -59.34 130.46
C LYS A 22 65.68 -60.45 129.42
N ALA A 23 66.15 -61.67 129.72
CA ALA A 23 66.04 -62.84 128.86
C ALA A 23 64.77 -63.70 129.10
N GLY A 24 63.77 -63.18 129.82
CA GLY A 24 62.51 -63.89 130.02
C GLY A 24 62.58 -65.09 130.98
N GLY A 25 63.60 -65.16 131.85
CA GLY A 25 63.64 -66.12 132.96
C GLY A 25 64.25 -67.50 132.63
N GLN A 26 65.04 -67.64 131.57
CA GLN A 26 65.87 -68.82 131.28
C GLN A 26 67.33 -68.43 131.04
N GLU A 27 68.28 -69.27 131.48
CA GLU A 27 69.71 -69.13 131.17
C GLU A 27 69.95 -69.43 129.68
N MET A 28 69.79 -68.42 128.83
CA MET A 28 70.09 -68.50 127.39
C MET A 28 71.47 -67.92 127.08
N ASN A 29 72.20 -68.58 126.20
CA ASN A 29 73.52 -68.14 125.71
C ASN A 29 73.35 -66.85 124.88
N PRO A 30 74.22 -65.82 124.97
CA PRO A 30 74.10 -64.59 124.16
C PRO A 30 73.89 -64.78 122.66
N ASP A 31 74.31 -65.91 122.08
CA ASP A 31 74.08 -66.23 120.68
C ASP A 31 72.64 -66.72 120.41
N GLU A 32 71.97 -67.34 121.38
CA GLU A 32 70.55 -67.73 121.31
C GLU A 32 69.63 -66.52 121.43
N LEU A 33 70.01 -65.52 122.25
CA LEU A 33 69.26 -64.25 122.35
C LEU A 33 69.32 -63.48 121.03
N LYS A 34 70.50 -63.41 120.41
CA LYS A 34 70.67 -62.81 119.07
C LYS A 34 69.92 -63.57 117.99
N LEU A 35 69.84 -64.91 118.08
CA LEU A 35 69.06 -65.72 117.14
C LEU A 35 67.57 -65.37 117.23
N LEU A 36 67.05 -65.18 118.45
CA LEU A 36 65.66 -64.85 118.70
C LEU A 36 65.32 -63.42 118.25
N ASP A 37 66.22 -62.46 118.49
CA ASP A 37 66.12 -61.09 117.94
C ASP A 37 66.12 -61.11 116.40
N VAL A 38 67.03 -61.86 115.78
CA VAL A 38 67.08 -62.01 114.30
C VAL A 38 65.83 -62.69 113.76
N GLN A 39 65.25 -63.67 114.48
CA GLN A 39 63.97 -64.28 114.10
C GLN A 39 62.81 -63.30 114.21
N GLN A 40 62.77 -62.47 115.25
CA GLN A 40 61.78 -61.42 115.39
C GLN A 40 61.92 -60.38 114.27
N ASP A 41 63.15 -59.94 113.96
CA ASP A 41 63.45 -59.04 112.85
C ASP A 41 63.00 -59.64 111.51
N ILE A 42 63.23 -60.94 111.28
CA ILE A 42 62.74 -61.64 110.08
C ILE A 42 61.22 -61.59 110.02
N VAL A 43 60.51 -61.85 111.12
CA VAL A 43 59.04 -61.81 111.16
C VAL A 43 58.51 -60.40 110.92
N GLU A 44 59.14 -59.38 111.51
CA GLU A 44 58.77 -57.98 111.31
C GLU A 44 59.03 -57.52 109.88
N VAL A 45 60.19 -57.87 109.30
CA VAL A 45 60.51 -57.60 107.90
C VAL A 45 59.56 -58.36 106.97
N GLU A 46 59.18 -59.60 107.28
CA GLU A 46 58.20 -60.37 106.50
C GLU A 46 56.80 -59.73 106.55
N ALA A 47 56.39 -59.20 107.70
CA ALA A 47 55.14 -58.47 107.87
C ALA A 47 55.14 -57.17 107.06
N GLN A 48 56.20 -56.37 107.16
CA GLN A 48 56.40 -55.16 106.36
C GLN A 48 56.44 -55.47 104.86
N LEU A 49 57.12 -56.55 104.48
CA LEU A 49 57.23 -56.99 103.09
C LEU A 49 55.87 -57.47 102.53
N LYS A 50 55.01 -58.07 103.35
CA LYS A 50 53.62 -58.38 102.98
C LYS A 50 52.80 -57.10 102.79
N GLU A 51 52.94 -56.11 103.67
CA GLU A 51 52.24 -54.83 103.55
C GLU A 51 52.67 -54.05 102.31
N VAL A 52 53.98 -53.98 102.04
CA VAL A 52 54.54 -53.35 100.84
C VAL A 52 54.11 -54.09 99.57
N LYS A 53 54.07 -55.43 99.59
CA LYS A 53 53.51 -56.20 98.46
C LYS A 53 52.03 -55.91 98.24
N ALA A 54 51.24 -55.80 99.31
CA ALA A 54 49.82 -55.50 99.21
C ALA A 54 49.57 -54.08 98.67
N SER A 55 50.34 -53.09 99.12
CA SER A 55 50.27 -51.71 98.60
C SER A 55 50.75 -51.63 97.15
N TRP A 56 51.81 -52.37 96.79
CA TRP A 56 52.29 -52.49 95.42
C TRP A 56 51.25 -53.12 94.49
N LEU A 57 50.58 -54.20 94.89
CA LEU A 57 49.50 -54.82 94.12
C LEU A 57 48.31 -53.85 93.91
N LYS A 58 47.94 -53.07 94.92
CA LYS A 58 46.91 -52.02 94.78
C LYS A 58 47.34 -50.94 93.79
N LEU A 59 48.60 -50.50 93.86
CA LEU A 59 49.13 -49.53 92.90
C LEU A 59 49.19 -50.11 91.48
N GLN A 60 49.61 -51.36 91.32
CA GLN A 60 49.69 -52.06 90.03
C GLN A 60 48.30 -52.23 89.40
N THR A 61 47.30 -52.63 90.18
CA THR A 61 45.91 -52.76 89.72
C THR A 61 45.31 -51.41 89.33
N SER A 62 45.55 -50.36 90.12
CA SER A 62 45.17 -48.99 89.77
C SER A 62 45.85 -48.49 88.49
N LEU A 63 47.16 -48.69 88.37
CA LEU A 63 47.92 -48.32 87.17
C LEU A 63 47.42 -49.06 85.93
N ARG A 64 47.10 -50.36 86.05
CA ARG A 64 46.50 -51.15 84.96
C ARG A 64 45.11 -50.62 84.58
N ALA A 65 44.27 -50.26 85.55
CA ALA A 65 42.96 -49.66 85.31
C ALA A 65 43.09 -48.30 84.60
N GLN A 66 44.01 -47.44 85.03
CA GLN A 66 44.27 -46.15 84.38
C GLN A 66 44.85 -46.33 82.96
N SER A 67 45.72 -47.31 82.75
CA SER A 67 46.24 -47.65 81.42
C SER A 67 45.13 -48.12 80.48
N ASN A 68 44.24 -49.00 80.94
CA ASN A 68 43.08 -49.44 80.17
C ASN A 68 42.13 -48.27 79.85
N LYS A 69 41.86 -47.41 80.83
CA LYS A 69 41.05 -46.20 80.64
C LYS A 69 41.67 -45.25 79.61
N ARG A 70 42.99 -45.03 79.67
CA ARG A 70 43.72 -44.23 78.67
C ARG A 70 43.57 -44.83 77.27
N THR A 71 43.70 -46.14 77.13
CA THR A 71 43.53 -46.82 75.83
C THR A 71 42.11 -46.65 75.28
N GLN A 72 41.10 -46.77 76.13
CA GLN A 72 39.71 -46.52 75.74
C GLN A 72 39.48 -45.06 75.32
N GLN A 73 39.96 -44.10 76.11
CA GLN A 73 39.86 -42.67 75.78
C GLN A 73 40.57 -42.34 74.46
N LEU A 74 41.73 -42.94 74.19
CA LEU A 74 42.42 -42.77 72.90
C LEU A 74 41.58 -43.34 71.74
N SER A 75 40.92 -44.48 71.93
CA SER A 75 39.98 -45.03 70.94
C SER A 75 38.81 -44.08 70.68
N ASP A 76 38.19 -43.53 71.73
CA ASP A 76 37.06 -42.61 71.63
C ASP A 76 37.45 -41.28 70.97
N ILE A 77 38.64 -40.76 71.27
CA ILE A 77 39.22 -39.58 70.60
C ILE A 77 39.42 -39.86 69.12
N ASN A 78 40.00 -41.02 68.77
CA ASN A 78 40.21 -41.39 67.37
C ASN A 78 38.89 -41.55 66.62
N TYR A 79 37.87 -42.13 67.25
CA TYR A 79 36.54 -42.26 66.68
C TYR A 79 35.86 -40.89 66.48
N SER A 80 35.97 -40.00 67.46
CA SER A 80 35.43 -38.64 67.39
C SER A 80 36.13 -37.81 66.30
N ARG A 81 37.45 -37.93 66.15
CA ARG A 81 38.21 -37.31 65.05
C ARG A 81 37.74 -37.79 63.68
N LYS A 82 37.48 -39.09 63.52
CA LYS A 82 36.93 -39.63 62.26
C LYS A 82 35.54 -39.07 61.97
N LYS A 83 34.68 -38.95 62.98
CA LYS A 83 33.36 -38.32 62.83
C LYS A 83 33.45 -36.85 62.44
N LEU A 84 34.35 -36.09 63.06
CA LEU A 84 34.59 -34.69 62.75
C LEU A 84 35.04 -34.54 61.29
N LEU A 85 36.02 -35.33 60.85
CA LEU A 85 36.50 -35.32 59.47
C LEU A 85 35.38 -35.59 58.46
N LEU A 86 34.50 -36.57 58.75
CA LEU A 86 33.35 -36.86 57.89
C LEU A 86 32.34 -35.71 57.86
N ALA A 87 32.14 -35.01 58.99
CA ALA A 87 31.26 -33.85 59.07
C ALA A 87 31.84 -32.66 58.29
N GLU A 88 33.13 -32.39 58.42
CA GLU A 88 33.86 -31.36 57.66
C GLU A 88 33.79 -31.62 56.16
N GLN A 89 34.03 -32.86 55.72
CA GLN A 89 33.89 -33.23 54.31
C GLN A 89 32.47 -33.04 53.78
N LYS A 90 31.45 -33.35 54.59
CA LYS A 90 30.04 -33.11 54.23
C LYS A 90 29.73 -31.62 54.17
N ALA A 91 30.24 -30.82 55.10
CA ALA A 91 30.06 -29.37 55.11
C ALA A 91 30.62 -28.75 53.81
N ILE A 92 31.86 -29.09 53.45
CA ILE A 92 32.49 -28.61 52.20
C ILE A 92 31.66 -28.99 50.98
N LYS A 93 31.12 -30.23 50.92
CA LYS A 93 30.28 -30.66 49.80
C LYS A 93 28.97 -29.87 49.71
N ILE A 94 28.33 -29.62 50.85
CA ILE A 94 27.07 -28.84 50.90
C ILE A 94 27.34 -27.38 50.54
N GLU A 95 28.44 -26.79 51.01
CA GLU A 95 28.85 -25.42 50.66
C GLU A 95 29.12 -25.28 49.16
N ALA A 96 29.80 -26.26 48.55
CA ALA A 96 30.02 -26.27 47.10
C ALA A 96 28.70 -26.34 46.32
N GLN A 97 27.76 -27.20 46.74
CA GLN A 97 26.43 -27.30 46.12
C GLN A 97 25.60 -26.02 46.32
N LEU A 98 25.72 -25.37 47.48
CA LEU A 98 25.04 -24.11 47.75
C LEU A 98 25.54 -23.01 46.82
N GLU A 99 26.86 -22.88 46.62
CA GLU A 99 27.42 -21.87 45.71
C GLU A 99 27.02 -22.13 44.26
N GLU A 100 26.94 -23.40 43.83
CA GLU A 100 26.44 -23.78 42.50
C GLU A 100 24.99 -23.28 42.30
N VAL A 101 24.09 -23.62 43.22
CA VAL A 101 22.68 -23.17 43.17
C VAL A 101 22.57 -21.65 43.26
N MET A 102 23.40 -20.98 44.06
CA MET A 102 23.42 -19.52 44.15
C MET A 102 23.85 -18.89 42.82
N ASN A 103 24.81 -19.48 42.11
CA ASN A 103 25.23 -19.01 40.79
C ASN A 103 24.13 -19.24 39.73
N GLU A 104 23.49 -20.40 39.72
CA GLU A 104 22.33 -20.67 38.86
C GLU A 104 21.20 -19.65 39.10
N ASN A 105 20.89 -19.36 40.37
CA ASN A 105 19.88 -18.36 40.71
C ASN A 105 20.27 -16.94 40.21
N ARG A 106 21.55 -16.55 40.34
CA ARG A 106 22.04 -15.27 39.79
C ARG A 106 21.86 -15.21 38.26
N GLU A 107 22.12 -16.31 37.55
CA GLU A 107 21.93 -16.39 36.10
C GLU A 107 20.45 -16.31 35.71
N ILE A 108 19.57 -17.02 36.43
CA ILE A 108 18.12 -16.96 36.22
C ILE A 108 17.60 -15.54 36.42
N VAL A 109 18.01 -14.85 37.50
CA VAL A 109 17.60 -13.46 37.77
C VAL A 109 18.07 -12.52 36.66
N ARG A 110 19.30 -12.67 36.16
CA ARG A 110 19.79 -11.89 35.01
C ARG A 110 18.98 -12.16 33.75
N SER A 111 18.68 -13.43 33.47
CA SER A 111 17.86 -13.84 32.33
C SER A 111 16.44 -13.27 32.40
N LEU A 112 15.79 -13.33 33.57
CA LEU A 112 14.47 -12.75 33.81
C LEU A 112 14.47 -11.24 33.61
N SER A 113 15.49 -10.52 34.11
CA SER A 113 15.62 -9.08 33.91
C SER A 113 15.75 -8.71 32.42
N ALA A 114 16.55 -9.48 31.67
CA ALA A 114 16.70 -9.30 30.23
C ALA A 114 15.39 -9.58 29.47
N LEU A 115 14.65 -10.62 29.86
CA LEU A 115 13.34 -10.94 29.28
C LEU A 115 12.29 -9.85 29.59
N ASN A 116 12.26 -9.34 30.82
CA ASN A 116 11.36 -8.24 31.19
C ASN A 116 11.66 -6.97 30.38
N THR A 117 12.93 -6.62 30.20
CA THR A 117 13.33 -5.46 29.39
C THR A 117 12.89 -5.61 27.93
N ARG A 118 12.99 -6.84 27.38
CA ARG A 118 12.49 -7.17 26.04
C ARG A 118 10.96 -7.10 25.96
N LEU A 119 10.26 -7.56 26.98
CA LEU A 119 8.80 -7.48 27.07
C LEU A 119 8.32 -6.02 27.11
N ASP A 120 8.99 -5.16 27.89
CA ASP A 120 8.66 -3.74 27.97
C ASP A 120 8.89 -3.04 26.62
N SER A 121 10.01 -3.37 25.96
CA SER A 121 10.32 -2.85 24.63
C SER A 121 9.28 -3.26 23.59
N ALA A 122 8.90 -4.55 23.57
CA ALA A 122 7.86 -5.07 22.68
C ALA A 122 6.48 -4.46 22.98
N SER A 123 6.15 -4.25 24.26
CA SER A 123 4.89 -3.60 24.67
C SER A 123 4.83 -2.15 24.20
N MET A 124 5.95 -1.43 24.26
CA MET A 124 6.04 -0.06 23.75
C MET A 124 5.93 0.00 22.22
N GLU A 125 6.55 -0.94 21.50
CA GLU A 125 6.39 -1.06 20.05
C GLU A 125 4.93 -1.38 19.68
N LEU A 126 4.29 -2.33 20.36
CA LEU A 126 2.87 -2.64 20.15
C LEU A 126 1.97 -1.43 20.37
N PHE A 127 2.24 -0.64 21.42
CA PHE A 127 1.48 0.59 21.67
C PHE A 127 1.65 1.61 20.54
N LYS A 128 2.87 1.83 20.05
CA LYS A 128 3.15 2.71 18.91
C LYS A 128 2.45 2.23 17.64
N THR A 129 2.55 0.93 17.33
CA THR A 129 1.89 0.34 16.16
C THR A 129 0.38 0.49 16.25
N ARG A 130 -0.21 0.28 17.43
CA ARG A 130 -1.65 0.49 17.66
C ARG A 130 -2.06 1.94 17.41
N GLN A 131 -1.28 2.91 17.90
CA GLN A 131 -1.56 4.33 17.70
C GLN A 131 -1.50 4.72 16.21
N ILE A 132 -0.50 4.21 15.48
CA ILE A 132 -0.38 4.43 14.02
C ILE A 132 -1.57 3.81 13.29
N HIS A 133 -1.96 2.59 13.66
CA HIS A 133 -3.13 1.91 13.08
C HIS A 133 -4.41 2.71 13.33
N GLU A 134 -4.68 3.13 14.56
CA GLU A 134 -5.86 3.91 14.91
C GLU A 134 -5.93 5.24 14.15
N LYS A 135 -4.78 5.92 14.00
CA LYS A 135 -4.69 7.13 13.17
C LYS A 135 -5.00 6.83 11.70
N GLY A 136 -4.42 5.77 11.13
CA GLY A 136 -4.68 5.37 9.74
C GLY A 136 -6.14 4.97 9.50
N GLU A 137 -6.77 4.32 10.48
CA GLU A 137 -8.19 3.96 10.44
C GLU A 137 -9.08 5.22 10.46
N GLN A 138 -8.80 6.19 11.33
CA GLN A 138 -9.50 7.47 11.35
C GLN A 138 -9.35 8.23 10.02
N GLU A 139 -8.13 8.29 9.45
CA GLU A 139 -7.87 8.90 8.15
C GLU A 139 -8.65 8.19 7.03
N CYS A 140 -8.72 6.86 7.05
CA CYS A 140 -9.48 6.07 6.09
C CYS A 140 -10.98 6.37 6.17
N VAL A 141 -11.55 6.43 7.38
CA VAL A 141 -12.96 6.78 7.59
C VAL A 141 -13.28 8.18 7.06
N VAL A 142 -12.41 9.16 7.35
CA VAL A 142 -12.57 10.54 6.85
C VAL A 142 -12.48 10.58 5.32
N ALA A 143 -11.50 9.91 4.73
CA ALA A 143 -11.34 9.85 3.27
C ALA A 143 -12.54 9.18 2.58
N HIS A 144 -13.06 8.09 3.16
CA HIS A 144 -14.25 7.41 2.66
C HIS A 144 -15.48 8.33 2.72
N HIS A 145 -15.67 9.04 3.83
CA HIS A 145 -16.78 9.99 3.96
C HIS A 145 -16.68 11.11 2.91
N GLN A 146 -15.51 11.72 2.75
CA GLN A 146 -15.28 12.77 1.74
C GLN A 146 -15.51 12.26 0.30
N ALA A 147 -15.06 11.05 -0.02
CA ALA A 147 -15.30 10.45 -1.33
C ALA A 147 -16.80 10.22 -1.58
N THR A 148 -17.52 9.79 -0.55
CA THR A 148 -18.98 9.58 -0.62
C THR A 148 -19.73 10.89 -0.83
N GLU A 149 -19.36 11.96 -0.12
CA GLU A 149 -19.97 13.28 -0.31
C GLU A 149 -19.68 13.84 -1.72
N ARG A 150 -18.44 13.74 -2.20
CA ARG A 150 -18.10 14.15 -3.58
C ARG A 150 -18.88 13.38 -4.63
N LEU A 151 -19.11 12.08 -4.39
CA LEU A 151 -19.93 11.27 -5.28
C LEU A 151 -21.38 11.75 -5.29
N ARG A 152 -21.97 12.04 -4.12
CA ARG A 152 -23.32 12.60 -4.02
C ARG A 152 -23.45 13.94 -4.73
N ASP A 153 -22.49 14.84 -4.54
CA ASP A 153 -22.48 16.13 -5.23
C ASP A 153 -22.41 15.94 -6.76
N ALA A 154 -21.57 15.03 -7.24
CA ALA A 154 -21.48 14.70 -8.66
C ALA A 154 -22.78 14.08 -9.19
N GLU A 155 -23.41 13.16 -8.46
CA GLU A 155 -24.71 12.59 -8.81
C GLU A 155 -25.81 13.66 -8.88
N MET A 156 -25.84 14.60 -7.93
CA MET A 156 -26.79 15.71 -7.94
C MET A 156 -26.58 16.63 -9.14
N THR A 157 -25.33 16.96 -9.48
CA THR A 157 -25.05 17.78 -10.68
C THR A 157 -25.46 17.07 -11.98
N VAL A 158 -25.25 15.75 -12.08
CA VAL A 158 -25.74 14.96 -13.22
C VAL A 158 -27.26 15.04 -13.30
N MET A 159 -27.98 14.84 -12.19
CA MET A 159 -29.44 14.96 -12.19
C MET A 159 -29.93 16.35 -12.64
N THR A 160 -29.25 17.42 -12.23
CA THR A 160 -29.60 18.77 -12.67
C THR A 160 -29.39 18.96 -14.18
N LEU A 161 -28.26 18.46 -14.72
CA LEU A 161 -27.96 18.55 -16.15
C LEU A 161 -28.92 17.70 -16.99
N GLU A 162 -29.33 16.53 -16.51
CA GLU A 162 -30.35 15.71 -17.16
C GLU A 162 -31.70 16.43 -17.24
N GLN A 163 -32.07 17.14 -16.18
CA GLN A 163 -33.29 17.95 -16.16
C GLN A 163 -33.21 19.13 -17.15
N GLU A 164 -32.07 19.83 -17.18
CA GLU A 164 -31.82 20.92 -18.15
C GLU A 164 -31.88 20.40 -19.60
N LEU A 165 -31.26 19.26 -19.90
CA LEU A 165 -31.34 18.63 -21.22
C LEU A 165 -32.77 18.28 -21.61
N LYS A 166 -33.57 17.80 -20.66
CA LYS A 166 -34.97 17.48 -20.89
C LYS A 166 -35.79 18.73 -21.20
N ASP A 167 -35.53 19.84 -20.51
CA ASP A 167 -36.24 21.09 -20.73
C ASP A 167 -35.82 21.76 -22.05
N LEU A 168 -34.53 21.78 -22.38
CA LEU A 168 -34.02 22.16 -23.71
C LEU A 168 -34.63 21.30 -24.82
N GLY A 169 -34.79 19.99 -24.59
CA GLY A 169 -35.44 19.09 -25.53
C GLY A 169 -36.90 19.47 -25.81
N LYS A 170 -37.64 19.95 -24.80
CA LYS A 170 -39.01 20.46 -24.99
C LYS A 170 -39.00 21.77 -25.76
N GLU A 171 -38.12 22.71 -25.39
CA GLU A 171 -38.00 24.00 -26.07
C GLU A 171 -37.69 23.83 -27.58
N ILE A 172 -36.84 22.86 -27.93
CA ILE A 172 -36.56 22.52 -29.33
C ILE A 172 -37.81 22.03 -30.06
N GLU A 173 -38.61 21.15 -29.44
CA GLU A 173 -39.83 20.62 -30.07
C GLU A 173 -40.90 21.72 -30.20
N ASP A 174 -41.04 22.60 -29.20
CA ASP A 174 -41.92 23.75 -29.25
C ASP A 174 -41.52 24.72 -30.38
N CYS A 175 -40.23 25.05 -30.49
CA CYS A 175 -39.70 25.89 -31.58
C CYS A 175 -39.92 25.24 -32.96
N LYS A 176 -39.71 23.92 -33.06
CA LYS A 176 -39.98 23.17 -34.29
C LYS A 176 -41.45 23.24 -34.69
N GLN A 177 -42.36 23.13 -33.73
CA GLN A 177 -43.79 23.27 -33.97
C GLN A 177 -44.14 24.69 -34.45
N GLU A 178 -43.58 25.73 -33.81
CA GLU A 178 -43.75 27.12 -34.25
C GLU A 178 -43.25 27.35 -35.67
N VAL A 179 -42.06 26.83 -36.02
CA VAL A 179 -41.51 26.92 -37.38
C VAL A 179 -42.43 26.25 -38.40
N LEU A 180 -42.98 25.08 -38.10
CA LEU A 180 -43.93 24.40 -38.98
C LEU A 180 -45.21 25.23 -39.19
N GLU A 181 -45.72 25.88 -38.14
CA GLU A 181 -46.87 26.77 -38.23
C GLU A 181 -46.56 28.00 -39.09
N LYS A 182 -45.41 28.66 -38.88
CA LYS A 182 -44.96 29.77 -39.72
C LYS A 182 -44.76 29.38 -41.17
N HIS A 183 -44.28 28.16 -41.43
CA HIS A 183 -44.14 27.67 -42.79
C HIS A 183 -45.51 27.46 -43.47
N ARG A 184 -46.51 26.95 -42.75
CA ARG A 184 -47.90 26.84 -43.23
C ARG A 184 -48.51 28.21 -43.51
N GLU A 185 -48.32 29.18 -42.60
CA GLU A 185 -48.76 30.56 -42.79
C GLU A 185 -48.13 31.17 -44.06
N ALA A 186 -46.81 31.03 -44.23
CA ALA A 186 -46.07 31.53 -45.39
C ALA A 186 -46.60 30.92 -46.71
N LEU A 187 -46.83 29.61 -46.74
CA LEU A 187 -47.37 28.92 -47.92
C LEU A 187 -48.78 29.39 -48.28
N SER A 188 -49.63 29.64 -47.26
CA SER A 188 -50.95 30.24 -47.44
C SER A 188 -50.85 31.65 -48.04
N TRP A 189 -49.94 32.48 -47.54
CA TRP A 189 -49.69 33.82 -48.10
C TRP A 189 -49.16 33.78 -49.52
N GLU A 190 -48.24 32.86 -49.82
CA GLU A 190 -47.72 32.66 -51.18
C GLU A 190 -48.85 32.28 -52.14
N THR A 191 -49.75 31.38 -51.72
CA THR A 191 -50.92 30.97 -52.50
C THR A 191 -51.87 32.15 -52.73
N LYS A 192 -52.18 32.94 -51.70
CA LYS A 192 -53.00 34.16 -51.82
C LYS A 192 -52.37 35.18 -52.77
N CYS A 193 -51.06 35.40 -52.68
CA CYS A 193 -50.33 36.27 -53.60
C CYS A 193 -50.42 35.77 -55.04
N LYS A 194 -50.18 34.48 -55.30
CA LYS A 194 -50.33 33.87 -56.63
C LYS A 194 -51.73 34.09 -57.19
N MET A 195 -52.78 33.76 -56.43
CA MET A 195 -54.17 33.99 -56.83
C MET A 195 -54.45 35.47 -57.13
N SER A 196 -53.95 36.40 -56.30
CA SER A 196 -54.12 37.84 -56.54
C SER A 196 -53.39 38.30 -57.80
N THR A 197 -52.20 37.75 -58.09
CA THR A 197 -51.48 38.08 -59.33
C THR A 197 -52.18 37.52 -60.57
N GLU A 198 -52.77 36.33 -60.49
CA GLU A 198 -53.57 35.73 -61.57
C GLU A 198 -54.88 36.51 -61.79
N ALA A 199 -55.59 36.85 -60.72
CA ALA A 199 -56.80 37.67 -60.79
C ALA A 199 -56.51 39.06 -61.40
N LYS A 200 -55.36 39.67 -61.06
CA LYS A 200 -54.92 40.92 -61.68
C LYS A 200 -54.62 40.74 -63.16
N LYS A 201 -53.89 39.69 -63.55
CA LYS A 201 -53.62 39.37 -64.97
C LYS A 201 -54.92 39.19 -65.76
N PHE A 202 -55.87 38.42 -65.24
CA PHE A 202 -57.18 38.21 -65.87
C PHE A 202 -57.92 39.53 -66.08
N LYS A 203 -57.95 40.40 -65.06
CA LYS A 203 -58.55 41.74 -65.18
C LYS A 203 -57.83 42.62 -66.20
N ASP A 204 -56.49 42.64 -66.18
CA ASP A 204 -55.68 43.42 -67.12
C ASP A 204 -55.93 42.95 -68.56
N GLU A 205 -56.01 41.63 -68.80
CA GLU A 205 -56.40 41.02 -70.08
C GLU A 205 -57.82 41.43 -70.50
N GLU A 206 -58.80 41.41 -69.59
CA GLU A 206 -60.18 41.82 -69.85
C GLU A 206 -60.31 43.32 -70.19
N THR A 207 -59.45 44.18 -69.63
CA THR A 207 -59.45 45.63 -69.94
C THR A 207 -58.74 46.02 -71.24
N THR A 208 -58.00 45.09 -71.86
CA THR A 208 -57.25 45.35 -73.10
C THR A 208 -58.21 45.53 -74.29
N GLN A 209 -57.88 46.39 -75.26
CA GLN A 209 -58.74 46.65 -76.44
C GLN A 209 -59.06 45.39 -77.26
N ASN A 210 -58.19 44.38 -77.22
CA ASN A 210 -58.36 43.10 -77.91
C ASN A 210 -59.15 42.06 -77.10
N SER A 211 -59.63 42.39 -75.89
CA SER A 211 -60.49 41.50 -75.11
C SER A 211 -61.89 41.42 -75.71
N GLU A 212 -62.67 40.40 -75.34
CA GLU A 212 -64.07 40.30 -75.79
C GLU A 212 -64.88 41.56 -75.47
N ILE A 213 -64.70 42.12 -74.26
CA ILE A 213 -65.32 43.39 -73.85
C ILE A 213 -64.76 44.57 -74.65
N GLY A 214 -63.46 44.61 -74.91
CA GLY A 214 -62.81 45.63 -75.74
C GLY A 214 -63.35 45.64 -77.17
N ILE A 215 -63.48 44.46 -77.78
CA ILE A 215 -64.04 44.23 -79.11
C ILE A 215 -65.52 44.65 -79.13
N MET A 216 -66.31 44.25 -78.13
CA MET A 216 -67.71 44.66 -78.01
C MET A 216 -67.85 46.19 -77.88
N LYS A 217 -67.01 46.85 -77.07
CA LYS A 217 -66.99 48.31 -76.94
C LYS A 217 -66.61 48.99 -78.26
N ALA A 218 -65.62 48.48 -78.98
CA ALA A 218 -65.23 48.99 -80.28
C ALA A 218 -66.36 48.84 -81.30
N GLU A 219 -67.07 47.70 -81.30
CA GLU A 219 -68.22 47.47 -82.19
C GLU A 219 -69.43 48.34 -81.81
N ILE A 220 -69.73 48.52 -80.52
CA ILE A 220 -70.75 49.47 -80.06
C ILE A 220 -70.39 50.88 -80.52
N HIS A 221 -69.13 51.31 -80.37
CA HIS A 221 -68.70 52.62 -80.86
C HIS A 221 -68.83 52.71 -82.38
N ARG A 222 -68.48 51.66 -83.12
CA ARG A 222 -68.67 51.57 -84.57
C ARG A 222 -70.15 51.68 -84.96
N MET A 223 -71.03 51.00 -84.24
CA MET A 223 -72.48 51.08 -84.41
C MET A 223 -73.02 52.46 -84.02
N GLN A 224 -72.50 53.11 -82.98
CA GLN A 224 -72.86 54.48 -82.59
C GLN A 224 -72.42 55.49 -83.63
N VAL A 225 -71.22 55.34 -84.20
CA VAL A 225 -70.73 56.16 -85.32
C VAL A 225 -71.63 55.95 -86.54
N ARG A 226 -71.96 54.70 -86.87
CA ARG A 226 -72.88 54.36 -87.97
C ARG A 226 -74.28 54.93 -87.71
N TYR A 227 -74.78 54.87 -86.48
CA TYR A 227 -76.05 55.46 -86.07
C TYR A 227 -76.00 56.99 -86.19
N GLY A 228 -74.91 57.63 -85.76
CA GLY A 228 -74.69 59.06 -85.95
C GLY A 228 -74.60 59.46 -87.43
N GLN A 229 -73.96 58.65 -88.27
CA GLN A 229 -73.95 58.81 -89.73
C GLN A 229 -75.36 58.64 -90.32
N LEU A 230 -76.12 57.64 -89.88
CA LEU A 230 -77.52 57.43 -90.28
C LEU A 230 -78.41 58.59 -89.85
N LYS A 231 -78.23 59.10 -88.63
CA LYS A 231 -78.93 60.28 -88.13
C LYS A 231 -78.57 61.52 -88.94
N ARG A 232 -77.28 61.73 -89.27
CA ARG A 232 -76.87 62.80 -90.20
C ARG A 232 -77.41 62.59 -91.60
N MET A 233 -77.54 61.35 -92.09
CA MET A 233 -78.19 61.08 -93.38
C MET A 233 -79.70 61.31 -93.31
N GLN A 234 -80.35 61.05 -92.19
CA GLN A 234 -81.74 61.38 -91.95
C GLN A 234 -81.93 62.89 -91.86
N GLU A 235 -81.08 63.61 -91.12
CA GLU A 235 -81.03 65.07 -91.09
C GLU A 235 -80.71 65.63 -92.48
N LYS A 236 -79.82 65.01 -93.24
CA LYS A 236 -79.55 65.35 -94.64
C LYS A 236 -80.75 65.05 -95.53
N LEU A 237 -81.52 64.00 -95.30
CA LEU A 237 -82.74 63.70 -96.06
C LEU A 237 -83.85 64.72 -95.74
N VAL A 238 -83.95 65.14 -94.47
CA VAL A 238 -84.83 66.24 -94.03
C VAL A 238 -84.36 67.56 -94.64
N HIS A 239 -83.06 67.82 -94.62
CA HIS A 239 -82.46 69.00 -95.24
C HIS A 239 -82.51 68.95 -96.77
N ASP A 240 -82.48 67.77 -97.40
CA ASP A 240 -82.66 67.58 -98.84
C ASP A 240 -84.15 67.76 -99.20
N LEU A 241 -85.09 67.37 -98.33
CA LEU A 241 -86.52 67.72 -98.43
C LEU A 241 -86.75 69.24 -98.30
N GLU A 242 -86.03 69.91 -97.39
CA GLU A 242 -86.03 71.37 -97.22
C GLU A 242 -85.30 72.07 -98.39
N ASN A 243 -84.22 71.49 -98.92
CA ASN A 243 -83.44 72.00 -100.05
C ASN A 243 -84.10 71.69 -101.40
N THR A 244 -84.99 70.71 -101.55
CA THR A 244 -85.79 70.56 -102.79
C THR A 244 -86.78 71.73 -102.95
N VAL A 245 -87.08 72.43 -101.84
CA VAL A 245 -87.87 73.68 -101.81
C VAL A 245 -86.98 74.93 -101.90
N HIS A 246 -85.69 74.86 -101.57
CA HIS A 246 -84.77 76.02 -101.52
C HIS A 246 -83.61 76.00 -102.54
N HIS A 247 -83.49 74.97 -103.38
CA HIS A 247 -82.45 74.86 -104.43
C HIS A 247 -83.00 75.03 -105.86
N ARG A 248 -84.16 75.69 -105.97
CA ARG A 248 -84.65 76.34 -107.20
C ARG A 248 -84.12 77.77 -107.36
N GLU A 249 -83.30 78.26 -106.43
CA GLU A 249 -82.77 79.63 -106.41
C GLU A 249 -81.24 79.68 -106.32
N ASN A 250 -80.62 79.40 -107.46
CA ASN A 250 -79.29 79.87 -107.83
C ASN A 250 -78.09 78.94 -107.53
N ILE A 251 -77.59 78.45 -108.66
CA ILE A 251 -76.22 78.07 -108.97
C ILE A 251 -75.36 79.35 -109.10
N PHE A 252 -74.24 79.44 -108.39
CA PHE A 252 -72.98 80.19 -108.64
C PHE A 252 -72.28 80.31 -107.26
N GLU A 253 -71.05 79.88 -106.92
CA GLU A 253 -69.76 79.95 -107.60
C GLU A 253 -68.66 79.23 -106.75
N SER A 254 -67.82 78.43 -107.42
CA SER A 254 -66.34 78.39 -107.30
C SER A 254 -65.65 77.82 -106.02
N VAL A 255 -64.89 76.71 -106.13
CA VAL A 255 -63.41 76.62 -106.30
C VAL A 255 -62.57 76.91 -105.03
N ASN A 256 -61.99 75.87 -104.40
CA ASN A 256 -60.52 75.68 -104.23
C ASN A 256 -60.05 74.66 -103.15
N ALA A 257 -58.89 74.03 -103.46
CA ALA A 257 -57.72 73.68 -102.62
C ALA A 257 -57.54 72.30 -101.89
N ARG A 258 -56.62 71.51 -102.48
CA ARG A 258 -55.43 70.72 -101.98
C ARG A 258 -55.22 70.35 -100.49
N GLU A 259 -54.72 69.12 -100.20
CA GLU A 259 -53.33 68.75 -99.72
C GLU A 259 -53.21 67.24 -99.28
N LYS A 260 -52.22 66.44 -99.77
CA LYS A 260 -50.97 65.89 -99.13
C LYS A 260 -51.20 64.75 -98.06
N VAL A 261 -50.48 63.61 -97.90
CA VAL A 261 -49.03 63.26 -97.77
C VAL A 261 -48.78 61.71 -97.81
N TYR A 262 -47.61 61.32 -98.38
CA TYR A 262 -46.68 60.17 -98.23
C TYR A 262 -46.87 58.95 -97.29
N GLY A 263 -46.24 57.82 -97.69
CA GLY A 263 -45.32 57.06 -96.81
C GLY A 263 -45.09 55.56 -97.11
N GLY A 264 -43.82 55.10 -97.11
CA GLY A 264 -43.49 53.70 -96.74
C GLY A 264 -42.32 52.98 -97.46
N LYS A 265 -41.10 53.04 -96.92
CA LYS A 265 -40.06 51.99 -97.06
C LYS A 265 -39.25 51.85 -95.75
N PHE A 266 -38.74 50.63 -95.55
CA PHE A 266 -37.53 50.20 -94.84
C PHE A 266 -37.62 49.35 -93.56
N LYS A 267 -36.55 48.56 -93.43
CA LYS A 267 -36.31 47.25 -92.80
C LYS A 267 -35.21 47.39 -91.73
N THR A 268 -35.24 46.49 -90.76
CA THR A 268 -34.09 45.80 -90.09
C THR A 268 -33.10 46.59 -89.20
N ARG A 269 -33.21 46.40 -87.86
CA ARG A 269 -32.18 46.70 -86.84
C ARG A 269 -32.36 45.84 -85.55
N SER A 270 -32.52 44.51 -85.65
CA SER A 270 -32.86 43.66 -84.48
C SER A 270 -31.87 42.53 -84.14
N THR A 271 -30.93 42.20 -85.02
CA THR A 271 -30.13 40.96 -84.89
C THR A 271 -28.79 41.13 -84.15
N VAL A 272 -28.27 42.35 -84.02
CA VAL A 272 -26.98 42.61 -83.34
C VAL A 272 -27.14 42.77 -81.82
N GLN A 273 -28.29 43.28 -81.36
CA GLN A 273 -28.53 43.55 -79.94
C GLN A 273 -28.75 42.27 -79.10
N HIS A 274 -29.35 41.24 -79.70
CA HIS A 274 -29.56 39.96 -79.02
C HIS A 274 -28.25 39.23 -78.71
N LYS A 275 -27.27 39.28 -79.62
CA LYS A 275 -25.97 38.61 -79.44
C LYS A 275 -25.13 39.23 -78.31
N ILE A 276 -25.24 40.55 -78.13
CA ILE A 276 -24.56 41.28 -77.04
C ILE A 276 -25.16 40.92 -75.68
N ASN A 277 -26.49 40.78 -75.58
CA ASN A 277 -27.14 40.38 -74.33
C ASN A 277 -26.84 38.93 -73.95
N GLU A 278 -26.71 38.03 -74.94
CA GLU A 278 -26.37 36.62 -74.73
C GLU A 278 -24.96 36.46 -74.10
N LEU A 279 -23.98 37.23 -74.58
CA LEU A 279 -22.61 37.21 -74.05
C LEU A 279 -22.51 37.84 -72.65
N LYS A 280 -23.29 38.89 -72.36
CA LYS A 280 -23.37 39.48 -71.02
C LYS A 280 -23.94 38.52 -69.98
N ASN A 281 -24.95 37.73 -70.36
CA ASN A 281 -25.52 36.72 -69.46
C ASN A 281 -24.53 35.58 -69.18
N LYS A 282 -23.78 35.12 -70.19
CA LYS A 282 -22.72 34.12 -69.99
C LYS A 282 -21.60 34.63 -69.08
N LEU A 283 -21.19 35.89 -69.24
CA LEU A 283 -20.20 36.52 -68.36
C LEU A 283 -20.68 36.56 -66.90
N LYS A 284 -21.96 36.86 -66.67
CA LYS A 284 -22.54 36.90 -65.31
C LYS A 284 -22.56 35.51 -64.64
N VAL A 285 -22.85 34.45 -65.41
CA VAL A 285 -22.80 33.07 -64.90
C VAL A 285 -21.38 32.68 -64.50
N VAL A 286 -20.38 32.96 -65.35
CA VAL A 286 -18.98 32.69 -65.04
C VAL A 286 -18.52 33.45 -63.77
N PHE A 287 -18.92 34.71 -63.59
CA PHE A 287 -18.63 35.45 -62.35
C PHE A 287 -19.28 34.83 -61.11
N SER A 288 -20.52 34.31 -61.22
CA SER A 288 -21.15 33.61 -60.11
C SER A 288 -20.46 32.28 -59.77
N GLU A 289 -19.99 31.55 -60.79
CA GLU A 289 -19.23 30.31 -60.61
C GLU A 289 -17.87 30.58 -59.95
N ILE A 290 -17.18 31.66 -60.33
CA ILE A 290 -15.93 32.10 -59.69
C ILE A 290 -16.17 32.45 -58.22
N SER A 291 -17.21 33.23 -57.91
CA SER A 291 -17.52 33.61 -56.52
C SER A 291 -17.90 32.39 -55.66
N GLN A 292 -18.62 31.42 -56.23
CA GLN A 292 -18.94 30.15 -55.55
C GLN A 292 -17.67 29.33 -55.30
N ALA A 293 -16.76 29.26 -56.27
CA ALA A 293 -15.48 28.57 -56.14
C ALA A 293 -14.59 29.22 -55.07
N GLU A 294 -14.51 30.56 -55.02
CA GLU A 294 -13.78 31.29 -53.97
C GLU A 294 -14.33 31.01 -52.57
N LYS A 295 -15.67 30.97 -52.41
CA LYS A 295 -16.30 30.63 -51.13
C LYS A 295 -15.96 29.20 -50.71
N SER A 296 -16.04 28.24 -51.64
CA SER A 296 -15.67 26.84 -51.39
C SER A 296 -14.19 26.70 -51.01
N LEU A 297 -13.30 27.48 -51.65
CA LEU A 297 -11.87 27.51 -51.33
C LEU A 297 -11.62 27.99 -49.90
N LEU A 298 -12.36 29.02 -49.45
CA LEU A 298 -12.28 29.52 -48.09
C LEU A 298 -12.78 28.49 -47.07
N GLU A 299 -13.91 27.83 -47.35
CA GLU A 299 -14.45 26.76 -46.51
C GLU A 299 -13.45 25.60 -46.38
N ILE A 300 -12.83 25.17 -47.47
CA ILE A 300 -11.79 24.13 -47.48
C ILE A 300 -10.56 24.56 -46.67
N ASP A 301 -10.07 25.79 -46.80
CA ASP A 301 -8.93 26.32 -46.02
C ASP A 301 -9.24 26.35 -44.51
N THR A 302 -10.46 26.75 -44.13
CA THR A 302 -10.88 26.72 -42.72
C THR A 302 -10.97 25.29 -42.19
N ALA A 303 -11.53 24.36 -42.96
CA ALA A 303 -11.60 22.95 -42.59
C ALA A 303 -10.21 22.32 -42.46
N GLN A 304 -9.27 22.66 -43.37
CA GLN A 304 -7.89 22.22 -43.30
C GLN A 304 -7.20 22.70 -42.02
N LYS A 305 -7.38 23.96 -41.63
CA LYS A 305 -6.81 24.52 -40.39
C LYS A 305 -7.37 23.84 -39.13
N LEU A 306 -8.68 23.56 -39.11
CA LEU A 306 -9.31 22.84 -38.00
C LEU A 306 -8.78 21.41 -37.89
N LEU A 307 -8.70 20.68 -39.01
CA LEU A 307 -8.13 19.34 -39.05
C LEU A 307 -6.66 19.32 -38.61
N GLN A 308 -5.86 20.32 -39.01
CA GLN A 308 -4.48 20.45 -38.57
C GLN A 308 -4.37 20.62 -37.05
N ALA A 309 -5.23 21.46 -36.46
CA ALA A 309 -5.28 21.65 -35.02
C ALA A 309 -5.73 20.38 -34.27
N GLU A 310 -6.70 19.65 -34.83
CA GLU A 310 -7.16 18.37 -34.26
C GLU A 310 -6.06 17.31 -34.31
N ILE A 311 -5.32 17.22 -35.42
CA ILE A 311 -4.17 16.31 -35.54
C ILE A 311 -3.11 16.62 -34.48
N GLU A 312 -2.79 17.90 -34.26
CA GLU A 312 -1.80 18.30 -33.27
C GLU A 312 -2.26 17.96 -31.85
N ASN A 313 -3.55 18.18 -31.56
CA ASN A 313 -4.14 17.80 -30.28
C ASN A 313 -4.12 16.28 -30.06
N LYS A 314 -4.45 15.49 -31.09
CA LYS A 314 -4.36 14.02 -31.03
C LYS A 314 -2.93 13.52 -30.84
N LYS A 315 -1.92 14.18 -31.44
CA LYS A 315 -0.51 13.85 -31.18
C LYS A 315 -0.14 14.08 -29.71
N HIS A 316 -0.55 15.22 -29.14
CA HIS A 316 -0.32 15.51 -27.73
C HIS A 316 -0.93 14.43 -26.82
N HIS A 317 -2.19 14.05 -27.06
CA HIS A 317 -2.85 12.98 -26.32
C HIS A 317 -2.10 11.64 -26.44
N ILE A 318 -1.57 11.31 -27.63
CA ILE A 318 -0.77 10.09 -27.83
C ILE A 318 0.53 10.15 -27.00
N GLU A 319 1.16 11.30 -26.88
CA GLU A 319 2.38 11.47 -26.07
C GLU A 319 2.09 11.35 -24.57
N GLU A 320 0.99 11.94 -24.09
CA GLU A 320 0.53 11.79 -22.71
C GLU A 320 0.21 10.32 -22.38
N GLU A 321 -0.55 9.63 -23.23
CA GLU A 321 -0.87 8.21 -23.07
C GLU A 321 0.37 7.32 -23.08
N LYS A 322 1.37 7.65 -23.92
CA LYS A 322 2.67 6.95 -23.91
C LYS A 322 3.41 7.15 -22.59
N LEU A 323 3.38 8.37 -22.03
CA LEU A 323 4.00 8.65 -20.74
C LEU A 323 3.32 7.84 -19.62
N GLN A 324 1.99 7.85 -19.58
CA GLN A 324 1.20 7.08 -18.61
C GLN A 324 1.46 5.58 -18.74
N THR A 325 1.46 5.05 -19.97
CA THR A 325 1.78 3.64 -20.24
C THR A 325 3.18 3.27 -19.74
N ASN A 326 4.18 4.13 -19.93
CA ASN A 326 5.54 3.90 -19.45
C ASN A 326 5.62 3.90 -17.91
N LEU A 327 4.88 4.80 -17.24
CA LEU A 327 4.80 4.85 -15.78
C LEU A 327 4.15 3.58 -15.21
N ILE A 328 2.97 3.20 -15.72
CA ILE A 328 2.26 1.99 -15.30
C ILE A 328 3.12 0.74 -15.54
N ARG A 329 3.85 0.69 -16.67
CA ARG A 329 4.79 -0.41 -16.93
C ARG A 329 5.89 -0.48 -15.88
N ALA A 330 6.49 0.64 -15.51
CA ALA A 330 7.54 0.68 -14.49
C ALA A 330 7.02 0.26 -13.11
N GLU A 331 5.82 0.70 -12.72
CA GLU A 331 5.16 0.30 -11.47
C GLU A 331 4.84 -1.20 -11.46
N THR A 332 4.33 -1.73 -12.57
CA THR A 332 4.03 -3.16 -12.73
C THR A 332 5.31 -4.00 -12.64
N GLU A 333 6.38 -3.56 -13.26
CA GLU A 333 7.69 -4.19 -13.18
C GLU A 333 8.18 -4.23 -11.72
N GLN A 334 8.15 -3.10 -11.00
CA GLN A 334 8.56 -3.02 -9.60
C GLN A 334 7.71 -3.90 -8.68
N ALA A 335 6.38 -3.87 -8.84
CA ALA A 335 5.47 -4.70 -8.04
C ALA A 335 5.72 -6.20 -8.29
N SER A 336 6.02 -6.59 -9.53
CA SER A 336 6.37 -7.96 -9.89
C SER A 336 7.72 -8.40 -9.28
N MET A 337 8.71 -7.50 -9.19
CA MET A 337 9.96 -7.77 -8.46
C MET A 337 9.70 -8.04 -6.98
N LEU A 338 8.94 -7.16 -6.31
CA LEU A 338 8.63 -7.30 -4.89
C LEU A 338 7.84 -8.58 -4.59
N LYS A 339 6.87 -8.91 -5.46
CA LYS A 339 6.12 -10.17 -5.37
C LYS A 339 7.04 -11.38 -5.46
N GLN A 340 8.01 -11.37 -6.39
CA GLN A 340 8.96 -12.45 -6.56
C GLN A 340 9.88 -12.59 -5.34
N GLU A 341 10.41 -11.48 -4.82
CA GLU A 341 11.24 -11.44 -3.61
C GLU A 341 10.50 -12.03 -2.40
N ASN A 342 9.25 -11.63 -2.18
CA ASN A 342 8.41 -12.16 -1.11
C ASN A 342 8.15 -13.66 -1.27
N LEU A 343 7.88 -14.12 -2.51
CA LEU A 343 7.68 -15.54 -2.79
C LEU A 343 8.95 -16.34 -2.49
N ASP A 344 10.11 -15.86 -2.94
CA ASP A 344 11.40 -16.53 -2.74
C ASP A 344 11.77 -16.60 -1.25
N TYR A 345 11.51 -15.53 -0.49
CA TYR A 345 11.65 -15.53 0.96
C TYR A 345 10.81 -16.64 1.59
N ILE A 346 9.50 -16.68 1.29
CA ILE A 346 8.58 -17.70 1.82
C ILE A 346 9.05 -19.11 1.44
N VAL A 347 9.40 -19.35 0.17
CA VAL A 347 9.84 -20.65 -0.32
C VAL A 347 11.13 -21.10 0.36
N ARG A 348 12.12 -20.22 0.55
CA ARG A 348 13.36 -20.51 1.28
C ARG A 348 13.09 -20.90 2.73
N HIS A 349 12.20 -20.17 3.41
CA HIS A 349 11.80 -20.48 4.78
C HIS A 349 11.06 -21.81 4.89
N GLN A 350 10.11 -22.08 3.99
CA GLN A 350 9.39 -23.35 3.93
C GLN A 350 10.33 -24.52 3.64
N TYR A 351 11.26 -24.35 2.69
CA TYR A 351 12.27 -25.36 2.36
C TYR A 351 13.17 -25.64 3.57
N ARG A 352 13.68 -24.60 4.24
CA ARG A 352 14.51 -24.73 5.44
C ARG A 352 13.76 -25.40 6.58
N ALA A 353 12.49 -25.04 6.81
CA ALA A 353 11.64 -25.71 7.80
C ALA A 353 11.43 -27.19 7.48
N ARG A 354 11.18 -27.54 6.21
CA ARG A 354 11.05 -28.94 5.76
C ARG A 354 12.34 -29.71 5.99
N ARG A 355 13.50 -29.13 5.69
CA ARG A 355 14.83 -29.73 5.93
C ARG A 355 15.07 -29.97 7.42
N TYR A 356 14.76 -29.01 8.29
CA TYR A 356 14.91 -29.20 9.74
C TYR A 356 13.97 -30.25 10.30
N ARG A 357 12.72 -30.34 9.83
CA ARG A 357 11.81 -31.43 10.21
C ARG A 357 12.34 -32.80 9.76
N ALA A 358 12.87 -32.91 8.54
CA ALA A 358 13.45 -34.16 8.06
C ALA A 358 14.69 -34.57 8.87
N LEU A 359 15.50 -33.60 9.31
CA LEU A 359 16.64 -33.84 10.19
C LEU A 359 16.21 -34.28 11.59
N ALA A 360 15.20 -33.60 12.18
CA ALA A 360 14.65 -33.94 13.49
C ALA A 360 14.03 -35.34 13.53
N ASN A 361 13.38 -35.74 12.43
CA ASN A 361 12.80 -37.08 12.27
C ASN A 361 13.81 -38.14 11.80
N ALA A 362 15.11 -37.81 11.74
CA ALA A 362 16.19 -38.67 11.25
C ALA A 362 15.98 -39.24 9.83
N GLN A 363 15.09 -38.65 9.02
CA GLN A 363 14.80 -39.08 7.65
C GLN A 363 15.90 -38.67 6.66
N GLN A 364 16.61 -37.58 6.95
CA GLN A 364 17.77 -37.14 6.17
C GLN A 364 18.90 -36.69 7.09
N LEU A 365 20.09 -37.25 6.88
CA LEU A 365 21.30 -36.88 7.60
C LEU A 365 21.99 -35.67 6.94
N PRO A 366 22.71 -34.84 7.72
CA PRO A 366 23.50 -33.74 7.16
C PRO A 366 24.58 -34.26 6.21
N LYS A 367 24.76 -33.58 5.06
CA LYS A 367 25.82 -33.90 4.09
C LYS A 367 27.21 -33.73 4.67
N PHE A 368 27.41 -32.70 5.49
CA PHE A 368 28.64 -32.41 6.19
C PHE A 368 28.36 -32.37 7.69
N ARG A 369 29.22 -33.01 8.48
CA ARG A 369 29.19 -32.98 9.95
C ARG A 369 30.34 -32.18 10.56
N ASN A 370 31.37 -31.90 9.76
CA ASN A 370 32.53 -31.10 10.17
C ASN A 370 32.29 -29.63 9.76
N GLU A 371 32.39 -28.72 10.73
CA GLU A 371 32.21 -27.28 10.54
C GLU A 371 33.17 -26.69 9.50
N ILE A 372 34.42 -27.17 9.43
CA ILE A 372 35.41 -26.70 8.46
C ILE A 372 34.96 -27.00 7.03
N LEU A 373 34.39 -28.19 6.79
CA LEU A 373 33.87 -28.57 5.47
C LEU A 373 32.59 -27.79 5.11
N ILE A 374 31.76 -27.46 6.10
CA ILE A 374 30.58 -26.60 5.91
C ILE A 374 31.01 -25.19 5.50
N GLN A 375 31.99 -24.61 6.20
CA GLN A 375 32.52 -23.29 5.88
C GLN A 375 33.18 -23.25 4.49
N ALA A 376 33.94 -24.30 4.13
CA ALA A 376 34.55 -24.41 2.81
C ALA A 376 33.52 -24.49 1.66
N ASP A 377 32.46 -25.31 1.81
CA ASP A 377 31.40 -25.39 0.79
C ASP A 377 30.58 -24.09 0.71
N LEU A 378 30.33 -23.44 1.86
CA LEU A 378 29.64 -22.14 1.91
C LEU A 378 30.47 -21.04 1.24
N GLN A 379 31.78 -21.03 1.43
CA GLN A 379 32.70 -20.11 0.76
C GLN A 379 32.72 -20.35 -0.75
N ARG A 380 32.81 -21.62 -1.18
CA ARG A 380 32.72 -21.99 -2.61
C ARG A 380 31.41 -21.54 -3.25
N GLN A 381 30.29 -21.68 -2.54
CA GLN A 381 28.97 -21.21 -3.00
C GLN A 381 28.93 -19.68 -3.14
N ARG A 382 29.52 -18.94 -2.19
CA ARG A 382 29.63 -17.47 -2.28
C ARG A 382 30.44 -17.04 -3.49
N GLU A 383 31.60 -17.65 -3.73
CA GLU A 383 32.45 -17.35 -4.89
C GLU A 383 31.72 -17.64 -6.21
N VAL A 384 30.98 -18.75 -6.29
CA VAL A 384 30.16 -19.05 -7.47
C VAL A 384 29.06 -18.00 -7.66
N ASN A 385 28.36 -17.59 -6.60
CA ASN A 385 27.33 -16.56 -6.68
C ASN A 385 27.90 -15.20 -7.09
N GLU A 386 29.04 -14.80 -6.55
CA GLU A 386 29.75 -13.56 -6.91
C GLU A 386 30.13 -13.56 -8.39
N ASN A 387 30.66 -14.67 -8.90
CA ASN A 387 30.97 -14.84 -10.32
C ASN A 387 29.72 -14.72 -11.20
N ILE A 388 28.60 -15.35 -10.81
CA ILE A 388 27.34 -15.26 -11.57
C ILE A 388 26.81 -13.82 -11.52
N VAL A 389 26.86 -13.14 -10.38
CA VAL A 389 26.46 -11.72 -10.27
C VAL A 389 27.29 -10.85 -11.22
N ALA A 390 28.62 -11.01 -11.25
CA ALA A 390 29.48 -10.26 -12.16
C ALA A 390 29.14 -10.51 -13.64
N VAL A 391 28.82 -11.76 -14.01
CA VAL A 391 28.37 -12.10 -15.37
C VAL A 391 27.04 -11.41 -15.69
N VAL A 392 26.08 -11.44 -14.77
CA VAL A 392 24.76 -10.82 -14.97
C VAL A 392 24.87 -9.30 -15.04
N GLU A 393 25.73 -8.67 -14.23
CA GLU A 393 26.02 -7.23 -14.30
C GLU A 393 26.66 -6.83 -15.63
N THR A 394 27.56 -7.66 -16.17
CA THR A 394 28.12 -7.46 -17.51
C THR A 394 27.03 -7.56 -18.58
N LEU A 395 26.19 -8.59 -18.51
CA LEU A 395 25.05 -8.75 -19.42
C LEU A 395 24.03 -7.60 -19.34
N GLN A 396 23.89 -6.95 -18.19
CA GLN A 396 23.04 -5.76 -18.04
C GLN A 396 23.58 -4.54 -18.79
N GLN A 397 24.90 -4.41 -18.88
CA GLN A 397 25.55 -3.36 -19.67
C GLN A 397 25.42 -3.64 -21.16
N ASP A 398 25.64 -4.90 -21.56
CA ASP A 398 25.58 -5.33 -22.96
C ASP A 398 24.14 -5.33 -23.52
N PHE A 399 23.14 -5.60 -22.68
CA PHE A 399 21.73 -5.69 -23.09
C PHE A 399 20.80 -4.84 -22.20
N PRO A 400 20.79 -3.49 -22.38
CA PRO A 400 19.96 -2.58 -21.58
C PRO A 400 18.46 -2.87 -21.67
N THR A 401 18.00 -3.42 -22.79
CA THR A 401 16.59 -3.78 -23.03
C THR A 401 16.12 -4.96 -22.18
N GLN A 402 17.04 -5.79 -21.66
CA GLN A 402 16.71 -6.94 -20.80
C GLN A 402 16.98 -6.69 -19.32
N LYS A 403 17.29 -5.44 -18.93
CA LYS A 403 17.67 -5.07 -17.56
C LYS A 403 16.69 -5.56 -16.50
N TYR A 404 15.37 -5.51 -16.77
CA TYR A 404 14.33 -6.02 -15.88
C TYR A 404 14.48 -7.52 -15.59
N ASN A 405 14.65 -8.34 -16.63
CA ASN A 405 14.78 -9.79 -16.49
C ASN A 405 16.09 -10.17 -15.81
N LEU A 406 17.17 -9.45 -16.11
CA LEU A 406 18.48 -9.67 -15.48
C LEU A 406 18.47 -9.26 -14.00
N ASN A 407 17.75 -8.19 -13.63
CA ASN A 407 17.58 -7.79 -12.23
C ASN A 407 16.88 -8.87 -11.39
N LYS A 408 15.94 -9.63 -11.97
CA LYS A 408 15.31 -10.78 -11.27
C LYS A 408 16.33 -11.83 -10.88
N ILE A 409 17.28 -12.12 -11.77
CA ILE A 409 18.32 -13.11 -11.54
C ILE A 409 19.26 -12.62 -10.44
N ILE A 410 19.64 -11.34 -10.44
CA ILE A 410 20.48 -10.76 -9.37
C ILE A 410 19.80 -10.84 -8.01
N GLN A 411 18.50 -10.54 -7.91
CA GLN A 411 17.77 -10.64 -6.64
C GLN A 411 17.72 -12.07 -6.09
N LEU A 412 17.71 -13.09 -6.95
CA LEU A 412 17.72 -14.50 -6.54
C LEU A 412 19.09 -14.97 -6.00
N LEU A 413 20.17 -14.33 -6.43
CA LEU A 413 21.54 -14.71 -6.08
C LEU A 413 22.04 -14.06 -4.78
N LYS A 414 21.40 -12.95 -4.37
CA LYS A 414 21.52 -12.34 -3.05
C LYS A 414 20.73 -13.14 -2.02
#